data_AF-A0A6L8H971-F1
#
_entry.id   AF-A0A6L8H971-F1
#
_cell.length_a   1.000
_cell.length_b   1.000
_cell.length_c   1.000
_cell.angle_alpha   90.00
_cell.angle_beta   90.00
_cell.angle_gamma   90.00
#
_symmetry.space_group_name_H-M   'P 1'
#
loop_
_entity.id
_entity.type
_entity.pdbx_description
1 polymer ?
#
loop_
_entity_poly.entity_id
_entity_poly.type
_entity_poly.pdbx_seq_one_letter_code
_entity_poly.pdbx_strand_id
1 'polypeptide(L)'
;MPLDVEDGARALQLVTSRYDQREWRKKIEKILSLPPSGFEDAAQRNIFVYFKHQLQAYKSRRADPPSWIVGGYATKEVVDRARHRPTDINPDMTEADVSFLGVDPGADVDEVWWEDMLVKWFETPGEEFEETDEESDADSESESDEKSETASDEQAEDSESPPGSD
;
A
#
# COMPACT_ATOMS: atom_id res chain seq x y z
N MET A 1 16.92 14.93 7.08
CA MET A 1 16.58 15.91 6.01
C MET A 1 15.92 15.13 4.89
N PRO A 2 14.78 15.58 4.32
CA PRO A 2 14.17 14.88 3.21
C PRO A 2 15.18 14.69 2.07
N LEU A 3 15.02 13.61 1.31
CA LEU A 3 15.84 13.34 0.14
C LEU A 3 15.72 14.50 -0.85
N ASP A 4 16.86 14.96 -1.34
CA ASP A 4 16.90 15.89 -2.45
C ASP A 4 16.35 15.24 -3.73
N VAL A 5 16.27 16.04 -4.80
CA VAL A 5 15.72 15.60 -6.08
C VAL A 5 16.49 14.41 -6.66
N GLU A 6 17.81 14.32 -6.45
CA GLU A 6 18.64 13.26 -7.03
C GLU A 6 18.47 11.93 -6.28
N ASP A 7 18.59 11.96 -4.95
CA ASP A 7 18.40 10.79 -4.10
C ASP A 7 16.95 10.32 -4.13
N GLY A 8 15.99 11.24 -4.17
CA GLY A 8 14.57 10.91 -4.33
C GLY A 8 14.27 10.24 -5.68
N ALA A 9 14.86 10.73 -6.77
CA ALA A 9 14.73 10.06 -8.07
C ALA A 9 15.33 8.65 -8.03
N ARG A 10 16.52 8.48 -7.43
CA ARG A 10 17.16 7.16 -7.26
C ARG A 10 16.33 6.20 -6.41
N ALA A 11 15.70 6.68 -5.35
CA ALA A 11 14.80 5.87 -4.52
C ALA A 11 13.58 5.37 -5.32
N LEU A 12 12.96 6.24 -6.12
CA LEU A 12 11.85 5.87 -7.00
C LEU A 12 12.29 4.94 -8.15
N GLN A 13 13.47 5.17 -8.73
CA GLN A 13 14.08 4.25 -9.70
C GLN A 13 14.30 2.88 -9.09
N LEU A 14 14.81 2.79 -7.86
CA LEU A 14 15.00 1.53 -7.16
C LEU A 14 13.68 0.77 -6.99
N VAL A 15 12.62 1.43 -6.51
CA VAL A 15 11.27 0.86 -6.35
C VAL A 15 10.73 0.32 -7.68
N THR A 16 10.98 1.03 -8.77
CA THR A 16 10.35 0.77 -10.07
C THR A 16 11.19 -0.07 -11.04
N SER A 17 12.46 -0.36 -10.74
CA SER A 17 13.35 -1.14 -11.62
C SER A 17 13.84 -2.44 -10.99
N ARG A 18 14.08 -2.47 -9.67
CA ARG A 18 14.68 -3.64 -8.97
C ARG A 18 13.68 -4.48 -8.19
N TYR A 19 12.38 -4.26 -8.36
CA TYR A 19 11.31 -4.98 -7.64
C TYR A 19 11.33 -6.50 -7.84
N ASP A 20 11.90 -7.00 -8.94
CA ASP A 20 12.04 -8.45 -9.17
C ASP A 20 13.31 -9.07 -8.57
N GLN A 21 14.24 -8.23 -8.12
CA GLN A 21 15.48 -8.68 -7.50
C GLN A 21 15.22 -9.06 -6.05
N ARG A 22 15.51 -10.32 -5.70
CA ARG A 22 15.16 -10.89 -4.38
C ARG A 22 15.79 -10.13 -3.21
N GLU A 23 17.01 -9.65 -3.38
CA GLU A 23 17.74 -8.85 -2.38
C GLU A 23 17.13 -7.47 -2.13
N TRP A 24 16.43 -6.90 -3.12
CA TRP A 24 15.82 -5.58 -3.04
C TRP A 24 14.37 -5.59 -2.59
N ARG A 25 13.63 -6.70 -2.78
CA ARG A 25 12.19 -6.76 -2.44
C ARG A 25 11.87 -6.24 -1.05
N LYS A 26 12.50 -6.80 -0.01
CA LYS A 26 12.24 -6.39 1.38
C LYS A 26 12.58 -4.92 1.65
N LYS A 27 13.62 -4.39 0.99
CA LYS A 27 14.00 -2.98 1.10
C LYS A 27 12.98 -2.09 0.42
N ILE A 28 12.53 -2.45 -0.78
CA ILE A 28 11.48 -1.73 -1.50
C ILE A 28 10.16 -1.74 -0.71
N GLU A 29 9.78 -2.88 -0.12
CA GLU A 29 8.65 -2.95 0.80
C GLU A 29 8.84 -2.01 2.00
N LYS A 30 10.07 -1.92 2.53
CA LYS A 30 10.41 -0.95 3.58
C LYS A 30 10.25 0.48 3.08
N ILE A 31 10.75 0.87 1.89
CA ILE A 31 10.52 2.21 1.30
C ILE A 31 9.03 2.51 1.27
N LEU A 32 8.24 1.61 0.71
CA LEU A 32 6.81 1.81 0.54
C LEU A 32 6.08 1.93 1.90
N SER A 33 6.62 1.33 2.98
CA SER A 33 6.09 1.55 4.33
C SER A 33 6.39 2.95 4.90
N LEU A 34 7.38 3.68 4.37
CA LEU A 34 7.79 4.99 4.88
C LEU A 34 6.74 6.09 4.60
N PRO A 35 6.76 7.19 5.37
CA PRO A 35 5.95 8.35 5.09
C PRO A 35 6.47 9.10 3.84
N PRO A 36 5.59 9.73 3.05
CA PRO A 36 5.96 10.49 1.86
C PRO A 36 6.78 11.76 2.19
N SER A 37 6.79 12.20 3.44
CA SER A 37 7.56 13.37 3.91
C SER A 37 9.08 13.23 3.74
N GLY A 38 9.59 12.03 3.45
CA GLY A 38 11.00 11.83 3.14
C GLY A 38 11.45 12.29 1.76
N PHE A 39 10.58 12.79 0.89
CA PHE A 39 10.98 13.42 -0.37
C PHE A 39 10.80 14.94 -0.28
N GLU A 40 11.81 15.71 -0.71
CA GLU A 40 11.74 17.16 -0.78
C GLU A 40 10.88 17.64 -1.97
N ASP A 41 10.96 16.94 -3.09
CA ASP A 41 10.22 17.29 -4.31
C ASP A 41 8.76 16.82 -4.27
N ALA A 42 7.85 17.72 -4.68
CA ALA A 42 6.42 17.46 -4.66
C ALA A 42 5.98 16.43 -5.71
N ALA A 43 6.58 16.43 -6.90
CA ALA A 43 6.26 15.46 -7.94
C ALA A 43 6.68 14.06 -7.51
N GLN A 44 7.88 13.91 -6.94
CA GLN A 44 8.35 12.65 -6.37
C GLN A 44 7.48 12.14 -5.22
N ARG A 45 7.00 13.02 -4.33
CA ARG A 45 6.00 12.65 -3.31
C ARG A 45 4.72 12.11 -3.93
N ASN A 46 4.17 12.79 -4.92
CA ASN A 46 2.94 12.36 -5.59
C ASN A 46 3.12 10.99 -6.28
N ILE A 47 4.25 10.80 -6.97
CA ILE A 47 4.63 9.51 -7.56
C ILE A 47 4.67 8.42 -6.49
N PHE A 48 5.37 8.68 -5.37
CA PHE A 48 5.51 7.72 -4.28
C PHE A 48 4.15 7.33 -3.68
N VAL A 49 3.29 8.31 -3.39
CA VAL A 49 1.92 8.10 -2.86
C VAL A 49 1.07 7.30 -3.85
N TYR A 50 1.19 7.57 -5.16
CA TYR A 50 0.51 6.79 -6.18
C TYR A 50 0.95 5.31 -6.14
N PHE A 51 2.26 5.03 -6.13
CA PHE A 51 2.75 3.65 -6.04
C PHE A 51 2.30 2.96 -4.75
N LYS A 52 2.34 3.69 -3.63
CA LYS A 52 1.86 3.25 -2.31
C LYS A 52 0.42 2.73 -2.40
N HIS A 53 -0.51 3.55 -2.89
CA HIS A 53 -1.92 3.15 -2.98
C HIS A 53 -2.17 2.05 -4.00
N GLN A 54 -1.57 2.12 -5.19
CA GLN A 54 -1.85 1.15 -6.26
C GLN A 54 -1.36 -0.25 -5.93
N LEU A 55 -0.19 -0.36 -5.30
CA LEU A 55 0.36 -1.66 -4.88
C LEU A 55 -0.42 -2.24 -3.69
N GLN A 56 -0.91 -1.40 -2.77
CA GLN A 56 -1.80 -1.84 -1.70
C GLN A 56 -3.18 -2.28 -2.22
N ALA A 57 -3.75 -1.56 -3.18
CA ALA A 57 -5.03 -1.91 -3.80
C ALA A 57 -4.98 -3.27 -4.51
N TYR A 58 -3.84 -3.62 -5.09
CA TYR A 58 -3.64 -4.95 -5.69
C TYR A 58 -3.65 -6.08 -4.64
N LYS A 59 -3.20 -5.79 -3.42
CA LYS A 59 -3.19 -6.72 -2.29
C LYS A 59 -4.53 -6.87 -1.59
N SER A 60 -5.34 -5.82 -1.45
CA SER A 60 -6.71 -5.93 -0.86
C SER A 60 -7.56 -7.03 -1.52
N ARG A 61 -7.22 -7.41 -2.76
CA ARG A 61 -7.83 -8.51 -3.52
C ARG A 61 -7.30 -9.92 -3.18
N ARG A 62 -6.30 -10.05 -2.30
CA ARG A 62 -5.62 -11.30 -1.91
C ARG A 62 -5.74 -11.44 -0.39
N ALA A 63 -6.23 -12.58 0.08
CA ALA A 63 -6.55 -12.84 1.48
C ALA A 63 -5.32 -13.05 2.41
N ASP A 64 -4.18 -12.42 2.12
CA ASP A 64 -2.91 -12.61 2.81
C ASP A 64 -2.62 -11.50 3.86
N PRO A 65 -1.76 -11.77 4.87
CA PRO A 65 -1.41 -10.83 5.94
C PRO A 65 -0.90 -9.47 5.44
N PRO A 66 -0.82 -8.44 6.31
CA PRO A 66 -0.58 -7.08 5.88
C PRO A 66 0.90 -6.78 5.49
N SER A 67 1.45 -7.39 4.43
CA SER A 67 2.74 -7.01 3.81
C SER A 67 2.56 -6.34 2.45
N TRP A 68 3.55 -5.59 1.97
CA TRP A 68 3.54 -5.03 0.63
C TRP A 68 3.77 -6.15 -0.40
N ILE A 69 3.00 -6.18 -1.50
CA ILE A 69 3.26 -7.14 -2.59
C ILE A 69 4.09 -6.41 -3.66
N VAL A 70 5.41 -6.52 -3.53
CA VAL A 70 6.38 -5.99 -4.49
C VAL A 70 6.90 -7.13 -5.35
N GLY A 71 6.89 -6.95 -6.67
CA GLY A 71 7.36 -7.96 -7.61
C GLY A 71 6.36 -8.30 -8.70
N GLY A 72 6.87 -8.79 -9.82
CA GLY A 72 6.09 -9.37 -10.90
C GLY A 72 5.13 -8.42 -11.60
N TYR A 73 4.04 -8.98 -12.11
CA TYR A 73 3.11 -8.27 -13.00
C TYR A 73 2.44 -7.05 -12.36
N ALA A 74 2.09 -7.10 -11.08
CA ALA A 74 1.42 -6.01 -10.39
C ALA A 74 2.28 -4.74 -10.37
N THR A 75 3.54 -4.86 -9.96
CA THR A 75 4.47 -3.73 -9.92
C THR A 75 4.75 -3.21 -11.32
N LYS A 76 4.95 -4.11 -12.28
CA LYS A 76 5.13 -3.74 -13.70
C LYS A 76 3.97 -2.90 -14.23
N GLU A 77 2.73 -3.35 -14.03
CA GLU A 77 1.54 -2.64 -14.52
C GLU A 77 1.37 -1.25 -13.90
N VAL A 78 1.68 -1.09 -12.61
CA VAL A 78 1.61 0.24 -11.97
C VAL A 78 2.67 1.17 -12.54
N VAL A 79 3.90 0.67 -12.78
CA VAL A 79 4.98 1.45 -13.43
C VAL A 79 4.58 1.84 -14.86
N ASP A 80 4.09 0.88 -15.66
CA ASP A 80 3.69 1.11 -17.05
C ASP A 80 2.52 2.12 -17.13
N ARG A 81 1.54 2.03 -16.22
CA ARG A 81 0.43 2.99 -16.13
C ARG A 81 0.90 4.40 -15.77
N ALA A 82 1.74 4.52 -14.74
CA ALA A 82 2.31 5.80 -14.31
C ALA A 82 3.03 6.51 -15.46
N ARG A 83 3.78 5.76 -16.29
CA ARG A 83 4.49 6.31 -17.44
C ARG A 83 3.56 6.68 -18.61
N HIS A 84 2.50 5.91 -18.83
CA HIS A 84 1.57 6.14 -19.93
C HIS A 84 0.54 7.23 -19.65
N ARG A 85 0.16 7.42 -18.38
CA ARG A 85 -0.80 8.44 -17.92
C ARG A 85 -0.31 9.12 -16.64
N PRO A 86 0.65 10.05 -16.73
CA PRO A 86 1.14 10.79 -15.58
C PRO A 86 0.02 11.54 -14.84
N THR A 87 -1.03 11.93 -15.56
CA THR A 87 -2.24 12.58 -15.02
C THR A 87 -3.00 11.73 -14.00
N ASP A 88 -2.83 10.41 -14.00
CA ASP A 88 -3.42 9.51 -12.98
C ASP A 88 -2.72 9.65 -11.62
N ILE A 89 -1.49 10.21 -11.60
CA ILE A 89 -0.70 10.49 -10.40
C ILE A 89 -1.07 11.88 -9.88
N ASN A 90 -1.01 12.88 -10.76
CA ASN A 90 -1.40 14.25 -10.48
C ASN A 90 -1.76 14.94 -11.81
N PRO A 91 -2.84 15.73 -11.89
CA PRO A 91 -3.27 16.40 -13.13
C PRO A 91 -2.21 17.28 -13.80
N ASP A 92 -1.28 17.84 -13.03
CA ASP A 92 -0.24 18.75 -13.52
C ASP A 92 1.04 18.02 -13.97
N MET A 93 1.12 16.69 -13.80
CA MET A 93 2.30 15.91 -14.18
C MET A 93 2.40 15.66 -15.68
N THR A 94 3.63 15.67 -16.16
CA THR A 94 4.00 15.45 -17.56
C THR A 94 4.76 14.14 -17.74
N GLU A 95 4.96 13.72 -18.99
CA GLU A 95 5.78 12.54 -19.30
C GLU A 95 7.24 12.70 -18.87
N ALA A 96 7.75 13.94 -18.83
CA ALA A 96 9.12 14.21 -18.38
C ALA A 96 9.31 13.84 -16.90
N ASP A 97 8.31 14.15 -16.07
CA ASP A 97 8.34 13.93 -14.62
C ASP A 97 8.36 12.44 -14.25
N VAL A 98 7.91 11.56 -15.15
CA VAL A 98 7.87 10.10 -14.93
C VAL A 98 8.83 9.33 -15.84
N SER A 99 9.59 10.02 -16.69
CA SER A 99 10.45 9.41 -17.70
C SER A 99 11.54 8.52 -17.09
N PHE A 100 11.96 8.82 -15.87
CA PHE A 100 12.99 8.08 -15.14
C PHE A 100 12.48 6.79 -14.48
N LEU A 101 11.16 6.59 -14.39
CA LEU A 101 10.58 5.40 -13.76
C LEU A 101 10.89 4.14 -14.58
N GLY A 102 11.24 3.06 -13.89
CA GLY A 102 11.65 1.80 -14.50
C GLY A 102 13.07 1.79 -15.07
N VAL A 103 13.80 2.92 -14.99
CA VAL A 103 15.23 2.98 -15.30
C VAL A 103 16.02 2.53 -14.07
N ASP A 104 17.01 1.65 -14.25
CA ASP A 104 17.88 1.23 -13.16
C ASP A 104 18.73 2.42 -12.66
N PRO A 105 18.80 2.66 -11.34
CA PRO A 105 19.53 3.82 -10.80
C PRO A 105 21.05 3.67 -10.84
N GLY A 106 21.58 2.54 -11.34
CA GLY A 106 23.01 2.29 -11.48
C GLY A 106 23.63 1.55 -10.29
N ALA A 107 24.86 1.10 -10.47
CA ALA A 107 25.58 0.29 -9.48
C ALA A 107 25.85 1.03 -8.15
N ASP A 108 25.83 2.36 -8.17
CA ASP A 108 26.03 3.20 -6.98
C ASP A 108 24.87 3.10 -5.97
N VAL A 109 23.71 2.60 -6.41
CA VAL A 109 22.61 2.24 -5.51
C VAL A 109 22.85 0.83 -5.00
N ASP A 110 23.54 0.71 -3.87
CA ASP A 110 23.87 -0.54 -3.19
C ASP A 110 23.31 -0.58 -1.75
N GLU A 111 23.74 -1.57 -0.95
CA GLU A 111 23.35 -1.66 0.46
C GLU A 111 23.76 -0.43 1.27
N VAL A 112 24.96 0.11 1.02
CA VAL A 112 25.49 1.24 1.77
C VAL A 112 24.68 2.50 1.44
N TRP A 113 24.44 2.75 0.15
CA TRP A 113 23.57 3.85 -0.27
C TRP A 113 22.16 3.71 0.31
N TRP A 114 21.62 2.49 0.36
CA TRP A 114 20.30 2.22 0.93
C TRP A 114 20.22 2.60 2.42
N GLU A 115 21.23 2.21 3.21
CA GLU A 115 21.32 2.57 4.62
C GLU A 115 21.46 4.09 4.81
N ASP A 116 22.33 4.74 4.04
CA ASP A 116 22.53 6.19 4.08
C ASP A 116 21.26 6.96 3.72
N MET A 117 20.55 6.49 2.69
CA MET A 117 19.29 7.06 2.24
C MET A 117 18.21 6.94 3.33
N LEU A 118 18.13 5.80 4.04
CA LEU A 118 17.21 5.65 5.18
C LEU A 118 17.54 6.63 6.32
N VAL A 119 18.82 6.82 6.63
CA VAL A 119 19.26 7.79 7.64
C VAL A 119 18.77 9.19 7.26
N LYS A 120 19.02 9.63 6.01
CA LYS A 120 18.53 10.92 5.50
C LYS A 120 17.02 11.06 5.69
N TRP A 121 16.24 10.03 5.29
CA TRP A 121 14.77 9.99 5.38
C TRP A 121 14.23 10.26 6.79
N PHE A 122 14.97 9.89 7.85
CA PHE A 122 14.51 9.97 9.25
C PHE A 122 15.26 10.97 10.13
N GLU A 123 16.35 11.59 9.66
CA GLU A 123 17.12 12.59 10.41
C GLU A 123 16.39 13.95 10.61
N THR A 124 15.06 13.94 10.75
CA THR A 124 14.30 15.11 11.20
C THR A 124 14.03 14.98 12.70
N PRO A 125 14.72 15.74 13.56
CA PRO A 125 14.31 15.85 14.95
C PRO A 125 13.04 16.72 15.03
N GLY A 126 11.87 16.10 15.18
CA GLY A 126 10.73 16.73 15.88
C GLY A 126 9.51 17.19 15.09
N GLU A 127 9.01 16.42 14.12
CA GLU A 127 7.60 16.57 13.68
C GLU A 127 6.86 15.24 13.87
N GLU A 128 6.07 15.18 14.95
CA GLU A 128 5.01 14.20 15.12
C GLU A 128 3.98 14.43 14.00
N PHE A 129 3.93 13.52 13.04
CA PHE A 129 2.84 13.50 12.06
C PHE A 129 1.60 12.98 12.78
N GLU A 130 0.61 13.85 12.98
CA GLU A 130 -0.76 13.42 13.30
C GLU A 130 -1.29 12.61 12.10
N GLU A 131 -1.43 11.30 12.27
CA GLU A 131 -2.27 10.47 11.39
C GLU A 131 -3.69 11.03 11.48
N THR A 132 -4.12 11.75 10.44
CA THR A 132 -5.55 12.01 10.23
C THR A 132 -6.15 10.71 9.70
N ASP A 133 -6.52 9.82 10.63
CA ASP A 133 -7.46 8.73 10.39
C ASP A 133 -8.83 9.38 10.11
N GLU A 134 -9.07 9.77 8.86
CA GLU A 134 -10.45 9.88 8.37
C GLU A 134 -10.93 8.46 8.06
N GLU A 135 -11.28 7.73 9.12
CA GLU A 135 -12.26 6.65 9.05
C GLU A 135 -13.57 7.27 8.57
N SER A 136 -13.78 7.28 7.26
CA SER A 136 -15.11 7.45 6.68
C SER A 136 -15.90 6.17 6.90
N ASP A 137 -16.32 5.92 8.15
CA ASP A 137 -17.36 4.94 8.45
C ASP A 137 -18.70 5.67 8.39
N ALA A 138 -19.27 5.68 7.18
CA ALA A 138 -20.64 6.06 6.95
C ALA A 138 -21.55 4.91 7.42
N ASP A 139 -21.79 4.79 8.73
CA ASP A 139 -22.88 3.96 9.20
C ASP A 139 -24.18 4.78 9.17
N SER A 140 -24.85 4.63 8.04
CA SER A 140 -26.23 5.01 7.81
C SER A 140 -27.14 4.06 8.57
N GLU A 141 -27.38 4.32 9.86
CA GLU A 141 -28.38 3.59 10.64
C GLU A 141 -29.79 3.97 10.17
N SER A 142 -30.23 3.22 9.15
CA SER A 142 -31.60 3.19 8.64
C SER A 142 -32.52 2.67 9.75
N GLU A 143 -33.42 3.56 10.16
CA GLU A 143 -34.70 3.27 10.79
C GLU A 143 -35.29 1.89 10.39
N SER A 144 -35.46 1.02 11.39
CA SER A 144 -36.16 -0.26 11.27
C SER A 144 -37.41 -0.23 12.15
N ASP A 145 -38.54 -0.05 11.47
CA ASP A 145 -39.89 -0.17 12.00
C ASP A 145 -40.24 -1.65 12.28
N GLU A 146 -41.14 -1.84 13.24
CA GLU A 146 -41.76 -3.08 13.75
C GLU A 146 -41.97 -4.22 12.73
N LYS A 147 -41.82 -5.48 13.19
CA LYS A 147 -42.96 -6.33 13.63
C LYS A 147 -42.58 -7.80 13.85
N SER A 148 -42.88 -8.28 15.07
CA SER A 148 -43.39 -9.60 15.55
C SER A 148 -42.87 -10.91 14.88
N GLU A 149 -42.52 -11.99 15.59
CA GLU A 149 -43.39 -12.83 16.43
C GLU A 149 -42.60 -13.95 17.15
N THR A 150 -43.11 -14.32 18.32
CA THR A 150 -43.01 -15.62 19.05
C THR A 150 -41.72 -15.96 19.82
N ALA A 151 -41.85 -15.84 21.15
CA ALA A 151 -41.02 -16.47 22.15
C ALA A 151 -41.77 -17.65 22.80
N SER A 152 -40.97 -18.54 23.40
CA SER A 152 -41.32 -19.65 24.29
C SER A 152 -41.81 -20.92 23.57
N ASP A 153 -41.33 -22.12 23.85
CA ASP A 153 -40.77 -22.64 25.10
C ASP A 153 -39.96 -23.91 24.78
N GLU A 154 -38.77 -24.02 25.35
CA GLU A 154 -37.93 -25.20 25.33
C GLU A 154 -38.18 -25.95 26.64
N GLN A 155 -38.79 -27.14 26.60
CA GLN A 155 -38.69 -28.09 27.70
C GLN A 155 -38.67 -29.54 27.18
N ALA A 156 -37.54 -30.17 27.46
CA ALA A 156 -37.21 -31.56 27.23
C ALA A 156 -37.88 -32.46 28.26
N GLU A 157 -38.39 -33.64 27.85
CA GLU A 157 -38.45 -34.92 28.59
C GLU A 157 -38.48 -36.05 27.53
N ASP A 158 -37.39 -36.81 27.35
CA ASP A 158 -37.13 -38.12 27.97
C ASP A 158 -38.22 -39.17 27.72
N SER A 159 -37.96 -40.13 26.83
CA SER A 159 -38.25 -41.58 27.01
C SER A 159 -38.14 -42.39 25.71
N GLU A 160 -37.14 -43.28 25.72
CA GLU A 160 -37.21 -44.70 25.30
C GLU A 160 -37.26 -45.10 23.80
N SER A 161 -36.50 -46.16 23.48
CA SER A 161 -36.08 -46.64 22.15
C SER A 161 -37.06 -47.69 21.52
N PRO A 162 -36.61 -48.57 20.58
CA PRO A 162 -36.69 -48.56 19.11
C PRO A 162 -37.63 -49.72 18.63
N PRO A 163 -37.39 -50.53 17.56
CA PRO A 163 -36.96 -50.35 16.15
C PRO A 163 -38.05 -50.84 15.15
N GLY A 164 -37.84 -50.77 13.83
CA GLY A 164 -38.65 -51.61 12.91
C GLY A 164 -38.58 -51.29 11.41
N SER A 165 -38.02 -52.24 10.65
CA SER A 165 -37.94 -52.33 9.19
C SER A 165 -39.29 -52.36 8.46
N ASP A 166 -39.35 -51.83 7.23
CA ASP A 166 -39.27 -52.56 5.94
C ASP A 166 -39.20 -51.55 4.78
#